data_AF-A0A132AH62-F1
#
_entry.id   AF-A0A132AH62-F1
#
_cell.length_a   1.000
_cell.length_b   1.000
_cell.length_c   1.000
_cell.angle_alpha   90.00
_cell.angle_beta   90.00
_cell.angle_gamma   90.00
#
_symmetry.space_group_name_H-M   'P 1'
#
loop_
_entity.id
_entity.type
_entity.pdbx_description
1 polymer ?
#
loop_
_entity_poly.entity_id
_entity_poly.type
_entity_poly.pdbx_seq_one_letter_code
_entity_poly.pdbx_strand_id
1 'polypeptide(L)'
;MDEKQLERIFRKRLCRICRGIDSEQIKFIRVCKCMGPFAFVHRRCFENWAEQTKQSQCDICRFRFDIKLHQRSFYDWIKTVLLNFDRKNLYLLNEIRRRKIYFKH
;
A
#
# COMPACT_ATOMS: atom_id res chain seq x y z
N MET A 1 0.85 9.88 29.77
CA MET A 1 0.32 10.32 28.47
C MET A 1 -1.11 10.77 28.67
N ASP A 2 -1.51 11.91 28.12
CA ASP A 2 -2.83 12.51 28.36
C ASP A 2 -3.94 11.81 27.55
N GLU A 3 -5.13 11.70 28.13
CA GLU A 3 -6.31 11.05 27.54
C GLU A 3 -6.76 11.78 26.25
N LYS A 4 -6.63 13.11 26.23
CA LYS A 4 -6.91 13.93 25.05
C LYS A 4 -5.93 13.67 23.89
N GLN A 5 -4.69 13.27 24.20
CA GLN A 5 -3.71 12.89 23.19
C GLN A 5 -4.07 11.57 22.50
N LEU A 6 -4.57 10.59 23.27
CA LEU A 6 -5.07 9.33 22.73
C LEU A 6 -6.30 9.57 21.84
N GLU A 7 -7.28 10.33 22.32
CA GLU A 7 -8.48 10.72 21.57
C GLU A 7 -8.12 11.30 20.18
N ARG A 8 -7.10 12.17 20.11
CA ARG A 8 -6.63 12.77 18.86
C ARG A 8 -5.98 11.77 17.90
N ILE A 9 -5.22 10.81 18.41
CA ILE A 9 -4.56 9.76 17.63
C ILE A 9 -5.58 8.78 17.05
N PHE A 10 -6.63 8.43 17.83
CA PHE A 10 -7.68 7.52 17.38
C PHE A 10 -8.73 8.19 16.47
N ARG A 11 -9.00 9.50 16.65
CA ARG A 11 -9.94 10.25 15.79
C ARG A 11 -9.43 10.49 14.37
N LYS A 12 -8.10 10.65 14.19
CA LYS A 12 -7.50 10.80 12.86
C LYS A 12 -6.97 9.44 12.42
N ARG A 13 -7.63 8.79 11.46
CA ARG A 13 -7.09 7.58 10.82
C ARG A 13 -5.71 7.91 10.23
N LEU A 14 -4.65 7.35 10.82
CA LEU A 14 -3.27 7.50 10.37
C LEU A 14 -2.84 6.23 9.65
N CYS A 15 -2.07 6.40 8.58
CA CYS A 15 -1.46 5.26 7.90
C CYS A 15 -0.33 4.69 8.76
N ARG A 16 -0.43 3.41 9.17
CA ARG A 16 0.60 2.77 10.03
C ARG A 16 2.01 2.73 9.40
N ILE A 17 2.12 2.91 8.08
CA ILE A 17 3.39 2.84 7.33
C ILE A 17 4.02 4.24 7.21
N CYS A 18 3.31 5.23 6.66
CA CYS A 18 3.88 6.56 6.41
C CYS A 18 3.51 7.61 7.46
N ARG A 19 2.65 7.28 8.42
CA ARG A 19 2.12 8.19 9.46
C ARG A 19 1.35 9.41 8.91
N GLY A 20 1.00 9.41 7.62
CA GLY A 20 0.15 10.43 7.00
C GLY A 20 -1.33 10.25 7.33
N ILE A 21 -2.08 11.35 7.21
CA ILE A 21 -3.52 11.45 7.51
C ILE A 21 -4.33 11.10 6.24
N ASP A 22 -5.54 10.57 6.45
CA ASP A 22 -6.58 10.42 5.44
C ASP A 22 -6.84 11.73 4.68
N SER A 23 -6.78 11.65 3.35
CA SER A 23 -7.24 12.70 2.45
C SER A 23 -8.28 12.10 1.51
N GLU A 24 -9.28 12.87 1.09
CA GLU A 24 -10.38 12.39 0.24
C GLU A 24 -9.90 11.74 -1.08
N GLN A 25 -8.68 12.04 -1.49
CA GLN A 25 -8.06 11.53 -2.72
C GLN A 25 -7.32 10.20 -2.50
N ILE A 26 -7.01 9.80 -1.27
CA ILE A 26 -6.15 8.65 -0.95
C ILE A 26 -6.93 7.60 -0.17
N LYS A 27 -7.36 6.53 -0.85
CA LYS A 27 -8.13 5.44 -0.23
C LYS A 27 -7.34 4.75 0.90
N PHE A 28 -7.82 4.94 2.13
CA PHE A 28 -7.49 4.11 3.27
C PHE A 28 -8.10 2.72 3.14
N ILE A 29 -7.34 1.71 3.52
CA ILE A 29 -7.79 0.32 3.58
C ILE A 29 -7.50 -0.25 4.97
N ARG A 30 -8.37 -1.15 5.41
CA ARG A 30 -8.12 -1.99 6.57
C ARG A 30 -7.44 -3.27 6.09
N VAL A 31 -6.22 -3.53 6.57
CA VAL A 31 -5.41 -4.67 6.07
C VAL A 31 -5.39 -5.85 7.02
N CYS A 32 -5.81 -5.67 8.28
CA CYS A 32 -5.81 -6.74 9.27
C CYS A 32 -6.88 -6.54 10.33
N LYS A 33 -6.94 -7.49 11.27
CA LYS A 33 -7.88 -7.50 12.39
C LYS A 33 -7.42 -6.69 13.60
N CYS A 34 -6.32 -5.94 13.51
CA CYS A 34 -5.90 -5.05 14.59
C CYS A 34 -6.99 -4.00 14.92
N MET A 35 -6.87 -3.39 16.10
CA MET A 35 -7.78 -2.34 16.56
C MET A 35 -7.21 -0.95 16.28
N GLY A 36 -8.12 -0.02 15.97
CA GLY A 36 -7.79 1.38 15.74
C GLY A 36 -6.78 1.61 14.59
N PRO A 37 -5.90 2.61 14.68
CA PRO A 37 -5.03 3.06 13.59
C PRO A 37 -4.04 1.98 13.13
N PHE A 38 -3.73 0.98 13.95
CA PHE A 38 -2.84 -0.12 13.59
C PHE A 38 -3.38 -1.01 12.46
N ALA A 39 -4.68 -0.96 12.19
CA ALA A 39 -5.32 -1.71 11.12
C ALA A 39 -5.35 -0.95 9.78
N PHE A 40 -5.08 0.35 9.80
CA PHE A 40 -5.35 1.27 8.70
C PHE A 40 -4.07 1.74 7.99
N VAL A 41 -4.09 1.68 6.67
CA VAL A 41 -2.98 2.10 5.80
C VAL A 41 -3.52 2.69 4.50
N HIS A 42 -2.75 3.57 3.86
CA HIS A 42 -3.01 3.92 2.47
C HIS A 42 -2.78 2.68 1.60
N ARG A 43 -3.65 2.47 0.60
CA ARG A 43 -3.50 1.40 -0.40
C ARG A 43 -2.10 1.36 -1.01
N ARG A 44 -1.62 2.49 -1.53
CA ARG A 44 -0.29 2.61 -2.16
C ARG A 44 0.86 2.30 -1.20
N CYS A 45 0.75 2.73 0.06
CA CYS A 45 1.77 2.44 1.07
C CYS A 45 1.86 0.94 1.32
N PHE A 46 0.71 0.27 1.43
CA PHE A 46 0.67 -1.16 1.66
C PHE A 46 1.14 -1.98 0.46
N GLU A 47 0.74 -1.61 -0.76
CA GLU A 47 1.19 -2.27 -2.00
C GLU A 47 2.72 -2.21 -2.12
N ASN A 48 3.32 -1.03 -1.95
CA ASN A 48 4.77 -0.85 -1.98
C ASN A 48 5.47 -1.62 -0.84
N TRP A 49 4.93 -1.55 0.38
CA TRP A 49 5.50 -2.22 1.54
C TRP A 49 5.45 -3.74 1.40
N ALA A 50 4.31 -4.30 1.00
CA ALA A 50 4.14 -5.75 0.81
C ALA A 50 5.04 -6.26 -0.32
N GLU A 51 5.23 -5.46 -1.37
CA GLU A 51 6.15 -5.79 -2.45
C GLU A 51 7.61 -5.82 -1.99
N GLN A 52 8.04 -4.86 -1.18
CA GLN A 52 9.43 -4.77 -0.71
C GLN A 52 9.75 -5.81 0.36
N THR A 53 8.84 -6.00 1.32
CA THR A 53 9.06 -6.89 2.48
C THR A 53 8.71 -8.34 2.19
N LYS A 54 7.93 -8.61 1.13
CA LYS A 54 7.33 -9.93 0.83
C LYS A 54 6.48 -10.50 1.96
N GLN A 55 6.05 -9.67 2.91
CA GLN A 55 5.28 -10.11 4.06
C GLN A 55 3.83 -10.37 3.69
N SER A 56 3.32 -11.56 4.01
CA SER A 56 1.95 -12.00 3.70
C SER A 56 1.00 -11.99 4.90
N GLN A 57 1.47 -11.61 6.08
CA GLN A 57 0.68 -11.57 7.31
C GLN A 57 1.04 -10.40 8.22
N CYS A 58 0.08 -9.96 9.03
CA CYS A 58 0.31 -8.94 10.05
C CYS A 58 1.37 -9.40 11.07
N ASP A 59 2.29 -8.52 11.39
CA ASP A 59 3.29 -8.64 12.46
C ASP A 59 2.68 -8.70 13.87
N ILE A 60 1.59 -7.96 14.10
CA ILE A 60 0.89 -7.90 15.39
C ILE A 60 -0.11 -9.06 15.53
N CYS A 61 -1.15 -9.09 14.71
CA CYS A 61 -2.26 -10.05 14.87
C CYS A 61 -2.14 -11.32 14.04
N ARG A 62 -1.05 -11.50 13.27
CA ARG A 62 -0.79 -12.67 12.39
C ARG A 62 -1.87 -12.96 11.33
N PHE A 63 -2.85 -12.06 11.15
CA PHE A 63 -3.85 -12.17 10.08
C PHE A 63 -3.17 -12.18 8.71
N ARG A 64 -3.48 -13.19 7.89
CA ARG A 64 -3.00 -13.29 6.50
C ARG A 64 -3.72 -12.27 5.63
N PHE A 65 -2.96 -11.47 4.90
CA PHE A 65 -3.50 -10.45 4.02
C PHE A 65 -4.18 -11.10 2.80
N ASP A 66 -5.37 -10.61 2.42
CA ASP A 66 -6.04 -11.03 1.18
C ASP A 66 -5.51 -10.21 0.00
N ILE A 67 -4.34 -10.62 -0.48
CA ILE A 67 -3.62 -9.97 -1.58
C ILE A 67 -3.48 -10.92 -2.77
N LYS A 68 -3.73 -10.40 -3.98
CA LYS A 68 -3.41 -11.08 -5.22
C LYS A 68 -2.14 -10.49 -5.82
N LEU A 69 -1.17 -11.36 -6.10
CA LEU A 69 0.00 -11.01 -6.88
C LEU A 69 -0.36 -11.08 -8.36
N HIS A 70 -0.42 -9.93 -9.04
CA HIS A 70 -0.59 -9.90 -10.48
C HIS A 70 0.78 -9.87 -11.15
N GLN A 71 1.12 -10.93 -11.87
CA GLN A 71 2.24 -10.89 -12.80
C GLN A 71 1.82 -10.04 -13.99
N ARG A 72 2.51 -8.92 -14.21
CA ARG A 72 2.26 -8.08 -15.40
C ARG A 72 2.49 -8.95 -16.64
N SER A 73 1.53 -8.91 -17.56
CA SER A 73 1.67 -9.60 -18.85
C SER A 73 2.74 -8.91 -19.69
N PHE A 74 3.28 -9.61 -20.70
CA PHE A 74 4.15 -9.00 -21.70
C PHE A 74 3.47 -7.79 -22.38
N TYR A 75 2.14 -7.81 -22.54
CA TYR A 75 1.39 -6.68 -23.06
C TYR A 75 1.42 -5.46 -22.12
N ASP A 76 1.29 -5.66 -20.80
CA ASP A 76 1.44 -4.57 -19.81
C ASP A 76 2.85 -3.97 -19.84
N TRP A 77 3.87 -4.81 -20.09
CA TRP A 77 5.25 -4.37 -20.30
C TRP A 77 5.36 -3.51 -21.57
N ILE A 78 4.90 -4.03 -22.72
CA ILE A 78 4.93 -3.31 -24.00
C ILE A 78 4.21 -1.97 -23.87
N LYS A 79 3.00 -1.94 -23.33
CA LYS A 79 2.21 -0.71 -23.18
C LYS A 79 2.94 0.33 -22.31
N THR A 80 3.63 -0.11 -21.27
CA THR A 80 4.43 0.79 -20.42
C THR A 80 5.64 1.33 -21.17
N VAL A 81 6.36 0.52 -21.93
CA VAL A 81 7.50 1.00 -22.73
C VAL A 81 7.03 1.95 -23.83
N LEU A 82 5.98 1.58 -24.58
CA LEU A 82 5.42 2.37 -25.68
C LEU A 82 4.89 3.75 -25.25
N LEU A 83 4.18 3.85 -24.11
CA LEU A 83 3.70 5.13 -23.59
C LEU A 83 4.80 6.03 -22.99
N ASN A 84 5.99 5.48 -22.74
CA ASN A 84 7.10 6.18 -22.09
C ASN A 84 8.26 6.53 -23.05
N PHE A 85 8.14 6.27 -24.36
CA PHE A 85 9.18 6.64 -25.34
C PHE A 85 9.47 8.15 -25.42
N ASP A 86 8.62 9.00 -24.83
CA ASP A 86 8.78 10.47 -24.87
C ASP A 86 9.51 11.08 -23.65
N ARG A 87 9.84 10.29 -22.61
CA ARG A 87 10.60 10.81 -21.45
C ARG A 87 11.63 9.82 -20.92
N LYS A 88 12.91 10.15 -21.10
CA LYS A 88 14.09 9.52 -20.45
C LYS A 88 13.95 9.52 -18.92
N ASN A 89 13.25 8.54 -18.33
CA ASN A 89 13.08 8.45 -16.88
C ASN A 89 13.37 7.04 -16.35
N LEU A 90 14.55 6.89 -15.73
CA LEU A 90 15.06 5.70 -15.03
C LEU A 90 14.06 5.12 -14.00
N TYR A 91 13.17 5.96 -13.47
CA TYR A 91 12.11 5.58 -12.53
C TYR A 91 11.11 4.55 -13.09
N LEU A 92 10.85 4.58 -14.40
CA LEU A 92 9.86 3.72 -15.05
C LEU A 92 10.38 2.29 -15.22
N LEU A 93 11.68 2.11 -15.46
CA LEU A 93 12.32 0.78 -15.52
C LEU A 93 12.22 0.04 -14.18
N ASN A 94 12.37 0.77 -13.06
CA ASN A 94 12.19 0.20 -11.71
C ASN A 94 10.73 -0.18 -11.40
N GLU A 95 9.76 0.38 -12.12
CA GLU A 95 8.33 0.08 -11.98
C GLU A 95 7.90 -1.10 -12.86
N ILE A 96 8.63 -1.38 -13.94
CA ILE A 96 8.42 -2.52 -14.84
C ILE A 96 8.73 -3.86 -14.14
N ARG A 97 9.72 -3.89 -13.26
CA ARG A 97 10.09 -5.11 -12.49
C ARG A 97 9.17 -5.37 -11.30
N ARG A 98 8.27 -4.43 -10.99
CA ARG A 98 7.41 -4.50 -9.79
C ARG A 98 6.16 -5.34 -10.03
N ARG A 99 5.94 -6.35 -9.17
CA ARG A 99 4.70 -7.13 -9.11
C ARG A 99 3.61 -6.21 -8.56
N LYS A 100 2.54 -6.00 -9.32
CA LYS A 100 1.40 -5.27 -8.77
C LYS A 100 0.66 -6.16 -7.79
N ILE A 101 0.54 -5.68 -6.56
CA ILE A 101 -0.27 -6.28 -5.51
C ILE A 101 -1.62 -5.57 -5.53
N TYR A 102 -2.71 -6.32 -5.56
CA TYR A 102 -4.05 -5.76 -5.47
C TYR A 102 -4.83 -6.44 -4.35
N PHE A 103 -5.65 -5.67 -3.63
CA PHE A 103 -6.66 -6.22 -2.74
C PHE A 103 -7.79 -6.84 -3.54
N LYS A 104 -8.25 -8.02 -3.11
CA LYS A 104 -9.53 -8.57 -3.57
C LYS A 104 -10.65 -7.67 -3.02
N HIS A 105 -11.57 -7.27 -3.91
CA HIS A 105 -12.76 -6.49 -3.57
C HIS A 105 -13.67 -7.25 -2.60
#